data_AF-A0A5C8BPS9-F1
#
_entry.id   AF-A0A5C8BPS9-F1
#
_cell.length_a   1.000
_cell.length_b   1.000
_cell.length_c   1.000
_cell.angle_alpha   90.00
_cell.angle_beta   90.00
_cell.angle_gamma   90.00
#
_symmetry.space_group_name_H-M   'P 1'
#
loop_
_entity.id
_entity.type
_entity.pdbx_description
1 polymer ?
#
loop_
_entity_poly.entity_id
_entity_poly.type
_entity_poly.pdbx_seq_one_letter_code
_entity_poly.pdbx_strand_id
1 'polypeptide(L)'
;DGLVDHLYFGDLGGQVFRADLNNTAGTTTANFGKRVVRLANLATTTAGAALADGKNPRFYEAPTVTIHDQGATTFMLIGLASGNRSTPLDVTPTIGRDGMLPTTALSDRLVNNVYGVIDRDFIKRDLITGTPTLSTQNVNLQTMQINPQLLAGNIPNVFIGASATKNGWYRSLSSNSAGVERTTSGFRVAGGMKAFEEPIALTGNLIIPVYDPQGTGIAPQNPCLPRVVGETNRQRYCLPFGVCLTTTGTVNTAADADTGFQTKTTGCPAGVSECNDKTLGGGIVGITPAPIEDSTSGSCPDFTIAGNSAGSGRWQCIPTINPTRWYEKWKK
;
A
#
# COMPACT_ATOMS: atom_id res chain seq x y z
N ASP A 1 -0.08 -21.18 16.10
CA ASP A 1 0.91 -22.08 16.75
C ASP A 1 2.37 -21.73 16.38
N GLY A 2 2.61 -20.66 15.61
CA GLY A 2 3.95 -20.28 15.16
C GLY A 2 4.38 -21.01 13.89
N LEU A 3 3.52 -21.87 13.33
CA LEU A 3 3.73 -22.49 12.03
C LEU A 3 3.09 -21.65 10.94
N VAL A 4 3.69 -21.68 9.75
CA VAL A 4 3.20 -20.92 8.59
C VAL A 4 2.09 -21.71 7.90
N ASP A 5 0.91 -21.10 7.74
CA ASP A 5 -0.21 -21.66 6.98
C ASP A 5 -0.24 -21.17 5.53
N HIS A 6 0.09 -19.88 5.32
CA HIS A 6 -0.03 -19.20 4.04
C HIS A 6 1.20 -18.35 3.73
N LEU A 7 1.59 -18.32 2.45
CA LEU A 7 2.52 -17.32 1.91
C LEU A 7 1.81 -16.48 0.87
N TYR A 8 1.91 -15.15 0.99
CA TYR A 8 1.36 -14.21 0.03
C TYR A 8 2.49 -13.50 -0.70
N PHE A 9 2.40 -13.38 -2.02
CA PHE A 9 3.42 -12.71 -2.82
C PHE A 9 2.84 -12.13 -4.10
N GLY A 10 3.42 -11.02 -4.54
CA GLY A 10 3.19 -10.44 -5.85
C GLY A 10 4.30 -10.81 -6.83
N ASP A 11 4.07 -10.59 -8.12
CA ASP A 11 5.10 -10.72 -9.15
C ASP A 11 5.30 -9.45 -9.98
N LEU A 12 6.32 -9.47 -10.82
CA LEU A 12 6.61 -8.41 -11.79
C LEU A 12 5.65 -8.41 -12.98
N GLY A 13 4.70 -9.34 -13.06
CA GLY A 13 3.63 -9.42 -14.06
C GLY A 13 2.32 -8.79 -13.58
N GLY A 14 2.27 -8.29 -12.34
CA GLY A 14 1.08 -7.66 -11.76
C GLY A 14 0.10 -8.66 -11.16
N GLN A 15 0.54 -9.88 -10.86
CA GLN A 15 -0.27 -10.93 -10.27
C GLN A 15 0.00 -11.02 -8.76
N VAL A 16 -0.99 -11.51 -8.02
CA VAL A 16 -0.92 -11.73 -6.57
C VAL A 16 -1.34 -13.16 -6.28
N PHE A 17 -0.57 -13.84 -5.45
CA PHE A 17 -0.74 -15.25 -5.15
C PHE A 17 -0.83 -15.51 -3.65
N ARG A 18 -1.48 -16.63 -3.32
CA ARG A 18 -1.40 -17.29 -2.02
C ARG A 18 -0.92 -18.72 -2.22
N ALA A 19 0.10 -19.13 -1.51
CA ALA A 19 0.46 -20.54 -1.36
C ALA A 19 -0.12 -21.07 -0.04
N ASP A 20 -0.80 -22.21 -0.11
CA ASP A 20 -1.41 -22.89 1.03
C ASP A 20 -0.50 -24.03 1.48
N LEU A 21 -0.16 -24.06 2.77
CA LEU A 21 0.77 -25.02 3.36
C LEU A 21 0.05 -25.91 4.37
N ASN A 22 0.26 -27.22 4.27
CA ASN A 22 -0.21 -28.18 5.26
C ASN A 22 0.89 -28.42 6.30
N ASN A 23 0.84 -27.62 7.36
CA ASN A 23 1.75 -27.70 8.51
C ASN A 23 1.34 -28.74 9.56
N THR A 24 0.33 -29.59 9.29
CA THR A 24 -0.09 -30.66 10.20
C THR A 24 1.11 -31.58 10.51
N ALA A 25 1.35 -31.87 11.80
CA ALA A 25 2.43 -32.74 12.23
C ALA A 25 2.40 -34.10 11.50
N GLY A 26 3.54 -34.55 10.99
CA GLY A 26 3.65 -35.79 10.21
C GLY A 26 3.34 -35.65 8.71
N THR A 27 2.98 -34.46 8.22
CA THR A 27 2.87 -34.21 6.78
C THR A 27 4.22 -34.42 6.10
N THR A 28 4.24 -35.22 5.03
CA THR A 28 5.46 -35.47 4.24
C THR A 28 5.88 -34.21 3.50
N THR A 29 7.17 -34.08 3.18
CA THR A 29 7.69 -32.95 2.39
C THR A 29 6.96 -32.77 1.05
N ALA A 30 6.61 -33.87 0.38
CA ALA A 30 5.85 -33.85 -0.88
C ALA A 30 4.42 -33.32 -0.72
N ASN A 31 3.82 -33.43 0.48
CA ASN A 31 2.46 -33.00 0.78
C ASN A 31 2.40 -31.69 1.58
N PHE A 32 3.54 -31.06 1.86
CA PHE A 32 3.61 -29.81 2.60
C PHE A 32 2.97 -28.66 1.81
N GLY A 33 3.24 -28.56 0.52
CA GLY A 33 2.54 -27.62 -0.36
C GLY A 33 1.17 -28.15 -0.77
N LYS A 34 0.08 -27.51 -0.36
CA LYS A 34 -1.28 -27.91 -0.74
C LYS A 34 -1.66 -27.40 -2.12
N ARG A 35 -1.44 -26.11 -2.39
CA ARG A 35 -1.71 -25.45 -3.68
C ARG A 35 -1.13 -24.04 -3.72
N VAL A 36 -1.06 -23.48 -4.94
CA VAL A 36 -0.86 -22.04 -5.16
C VAL A 36 -2.10 -21.51 -5.90
N VAL A 37 -2.67 -20.43 -5.37
CA VAL A 37 -3.85 -19.77 -5.91
C VAL A 37 -3.43 -18.39 -6.39
N ARG A 38 -3.70 -18.06 -7.65
CA ARG A 38 -3.63 -16.67 -8.11
C ARG A 38 -4.87 -15.93 -7.62
N LEU A 39 -4.70 -15.14 -6.56
CA LEU A 39 -5.76 -14.33 -5.97
C LEU A 39 -6.21 -13.24 -6.94
N ALA A 40 -5.25 -12.54 -7.57
CA ALA A 40 -5.52 -11.43 -8.46
C ALA A 40 -4.56 -11.40 -9.66
N ASN A 41 -5.08 -10.89 -10.78
CA ASN A 41 -4.31 -10.39 -11.92
C ASN A 41 -4.66 -8.90 -12.09
N LEU A 42 -3.79 -8.04 -11.58
CA LEU A 42 -3.97 -6.58 -11.58
C LEU A 42 -3.42 -5.92 -12.86
N ALA A 43 -2.80 -6.72 -13.74
CA ALA A 43 -2.38 -6.30 -15.07
C ALA A 43 -3.53 -6.32 -16.08
N THR A 44 -4.64 -5.66 -15.72
CA THR A 44 -5.82 -5.54 -16.58
C THR A 44 -6.29 -4.09 -16.68
N THR A 45 -7.08 -3.77 -17.70
CA THR A 45 -7.87 -2.54 -17.74
C THR A 45 -9.04 -2.61 -16.75
N THR A 46 -9.73 -1.49 -16.54
CA THR A 46 -10.98 -1.43 -15.75
C THR A 46 -12.12 -2.27 -16.35
N ALA A 47 -12.02 -2.63 -17.64
CA ALA A 47 -12.93 -3.54 -18.31
C ALA A 47 -12.49 -5.03 -18.20
N GLY A 48 -11.37 -5.32 -17.52
CA GLY A 48 -10.87 -6.68 -17.30
C GLY A 48 -9.99 -7.23 -18.43
N ALA A 49 -9.70 -6.45 -19.48
CA ALA A 49 -8.81 -6.88 -20.57
C ALA A 49 -7.34 -6.85 -20.11
N ALA A 50 -6.53 -7.83 -20.51
CA ALA A 50 -5.11 -7.87 -20.16
C ALA A 50 -4.35 -6.65 -20.71
N LEU A 51 -3.43 -6.11 -19.92
CA LEU A 51 -2.48 -5.10 -20.38
C LEU A 51 -1.38 -5.74 -21.23
N ALA A 52 -0.94 -5.02 -22.27
CA ALA A 52 0.16 -5.42 -23.15
C ALA A 52 1.41 -4.53 -22.93
N ASP A 53 2.49 -4.80 -23.68
CA ASP A 53 3.68 -3.95 -23.82
C ASP A 53 4.41 -3.61 -22.50
N GLY A 54 4.36 -4.53 -21.53
CA GLY A 54 5.02 -4.37 -20.23
C GLY A 54 4.48 -3.20 -19.40
N LYS A 55 3.22 -2.81 -19.61
CA LYS A 55 2.50 -1.75 -18.86
C LYS A 55 1.86 -2.27 -17.56
N ASN A 56 2.08 -3.53 -17.24
CA ASN A 56 1.57 -4.15 -16.03
C ASN A 56 2.15 -3.46 -14.77
N PRO A 57 1.38 -3.40 -13.67
CA PRO A 57 1.94 -3.04 -12.38
C PRO A 57 3.01 -4.07 -12.00
N ARG A 58 4.07 -3.62 -11.33
CA ARG A 58 5.16 -4.48 -10.86
C ARG A 58 5.25 -4.42 -9.36
N PHE A 59 5.25 -5.58 -8.71
CA PHE A 59 5.41 -5.71 -7.27
C PHE A 59 6.79 -6.25 -6.96
N TYR A 60 7.59 -5.44 -6.26
CA TYR A 60 8.95 -5.82 -5.83
C TYR A 60 9.01 -6.22 -4.35
N GLU A 61 7.99 -5.87 -3.59
CA GLU A 61 7.98 -6.02 -2.13
C GLU A 61 6.96 -7.03 -1.67
N ALA A 62 7.21 -7.51 -0.46
CA ALA A 62 6.24 -8.30 0.26
C ALA A 62 4.91 -7.51 0.41
N PRO A 63 3.77 -8.19 0.26
CA PRO A 63 2.49 -7.60 0.60
C PRO A 63 2.31 -7.58 2.12
N THR A 64 1.64 -6.55 2.63
CA THR A 64 1.20 -6.51 4.02
C THR A 64 -0.13 -7.21 4.16
N VAL A 65 -0.21 -8.20 5.04
CA VAL A 65 -1.44 -8.95 5.31
C VAL A 65 -2.07 -8.45 6.61
N THR A 66 -3.37 -8.16 6.56
CA THR A 66 -4.14 -7.72 7.73
C THR A 66 -5.45 -8.47 7.81
N ILE A 67 -5.92 -8.79 9.02
CA ILE A 67 -7.18 -9.50 9.26
C ILE A 67 -8.21 -8.51 9.79
N HIS A 68 -9.43 -8.58 9.26
CA HIS A 68 -10.52 -7.67 9.60
C HIS A 68 -11.83 -8.41 9.79
N ASP A 69 -12.64 -7.89 10.69
CA ASP A 69 -14.01 -8.32 10.94
C ASP A 69 -14.98 -7.22 10.47
N GLN A 70 -16.01 -7.63 9.72
CA GLN A 70 -17.13 -6.78 9.39
C GLN A 70 -18.43 -7.57 9.62
N GLY A 71 -19.14 -7.24 10.69
CA GLY A 71 -20.27 -8.03 11.16
C GLY A 71 -19.82 -9.46 11.52
N ALA A 72 -20.45 -10.47 10.93
CA ALA A 72 -20.09 -11.88 11.11
C ALA A 72 -19.04 -12.38 10.11
N THR A 73 -18.51 -11.52 9.25
CA THR A 73 -17.54 -11.91 8.21
C THR A 73 -16.14 -11.50 8.60
N THR A 74 -15.24 -12.47 8.71
CA THR A 74 -13.81 -12.25 8.84
C THR A 74 -13.13 -12.45 7.49
N PHE A 75 -12.22 -11.55 7.12
CA PHE A 75 -11.49 -11.60 5.86
C PHE A 75 -10.06 -11.05 6.03
N MET A 76 -9.17 -11.43 5.12
CA MET A 76 -7.85 -10.83 5.02
C MET A 76 -7.84 -9.74 3.95
N LEU A 77 -7.10 -8.67 4.20
CA LEU A 77 -6.72 -7.70 3.18
C LEU A 77 -5.23 -7.84 2.89
N ILE A 78 -4.92 -8.07 1.63
CA ILE A 78 -3.56 -8.13 1.09
C ILE A 78 -3.26 -6.76 0.49
N GLY A 79 -2.49 -5.95 1.24
CA GLY A 79 -2.06 -4.61 0.86
C GLY A 79 -0.75 -4.63 0.11
N LEU A 80 -0.72 -4.04 -1.09
CA LEU A 80 0.47 -3.97 -1.93
C LEU A 80 0.41 -2.72 -2.79
N ALA A 81 1.57 -2.26 -3.28
CA ALA A 81 1.61 -1.10 -4.16
C ALA A 81 2.65 -1.29 -5.26
N SER A 82 2.35 -0.80 -6.46
CA SER A 82 3.19 -1.00 -7.63
C SER A 82 4.27 0.07 -7.77
N GLY A 83 5.40 -0.29 -8.38
CA GLY A 83 6.45 0.66 -8.70
C GLY A 83 7.60 -0.01 -9.43
N ASN A 84 7.99 0.51 -10.59
CA ASN A 84 9.08 -0.08 -11.36
C ASN A 84 10.47 0.32 -10.82
N ARG A 85 11.07 -0.54 -10.02
CA ARG A 85 12.37 -0.27 -9.38
C ARG A 85 13.59 -0.53 -10.26
N SER A 86 13.46 -1.35 -11.31
CA SER A 86 14.57 -1.56 -12.24
C SER A 86 14.97 -0.29 -12.99
N THR A 87 14.03 0.63 -13.16
CA THR A 87 14.24 1.91 -13.86
C THR A 87 13.42 3.01 -13.17
N PRO A 88 13.86 3.49 -11.98
CA PRO A 88 13.07 4.46 -11.19
C PRO A 88 12.87 5.79 -11.91
N LEU A 89 13.80 6.13 -12.82
CA LEU A 89 13.80 7.33 -13.65
C LEU A 89 13.32 7.05 -15.10
N ASP A 90 12.50 6.01 -15.32
CA ASP A 90 12.05 5.60 -16.67
C ASP A 90 11.24 6.66 -17.44
N VAL A 91 10.50 7.50 -16.73
CA VAL A 91 9.58 8.50 -17.31
C VAL A 91 10.09 9.94 -17.17
N THR A 92 11.14 10.17 -16.38
CA THR A 92 11.70 11.51 -16.09
C THR A 92 13.08 11.38 -15.46
N PRO A 93 14.02 12.34 -15.62
CA PRO A 93 13.94 13.59 -16.40
C PRO A 93 13.91 13.35 -17.90
N THR A 94 13.41 14.30 -18.70
CA THR A 94 13.40 14.22 -20.18
C THR A 94 14.69 14.72 -20.82
N ILE A 95 15.53 15.44 -20.07
CA ILE A 95 16.81 16.02 -20.49
C ILE A 95 17.90 15.52 -19.55
N GLY A 96 19.15 15.44 -20.04
CA GLY A 96 20.30 15.04 -19.22
C GLY A 96 20.28 13.57 -18.84
N ARG A 97 19.86 12.71 -19.78
CA ARG A 97 19.77 11.25 -19.61
C ARG A 97 21.02 10.50 -20.10
N ASP A 98 22.14 11.18 -20.28
CA ASP A 98 23.38 10.56 -20.73
C ASP A 98 23.81 9.47 -19.74
N GLY A 99 23.96 8.23 -20.23
CA GLY A 99 24.26 7.07 -19.39
C GLY A 99 23.08 6.50 -18.58
N MET A 100 21.85 7.02 -18.77
CA MET A 100 20.64 6.50 -18.12
C MET A 100 19.87 5.54 -19.05
N LEU A 101 19.25 4.52 -18.45
CA LEU A 101 18.31 3.63 -19.15
C LEU A 101 16.89 3.80 -18.61
N PRO A 102 15.87 3.87 -19.49
CA PRO A 102 15.97 4.05 -20.94
C PRO A 102 16.58 5.41 -21.32
N THR A 103 17.24 5.47 -22.47
CA THR A 103 17.92 6.69 -22.98
C THR A 103 16.92 7.80 -23.27
N THR A 104 15.71 7.44 -23.69
CA THR A 104 14.57 8.35 -23.83
C THR A 104 13.55 8.06 -22.73
N ALA A 105 13.03 9.11 -22.11
CA ALA A 105 11.95 8.98 -21.13
C ALA A 105 10.70 8.36 -21.77
N LEU A 106 10.11 7.36 -21.12
CA LEU A 106 8.88 6.73 -21.57
C LEU A 106 7.68 7.66 -21.32
N SER A 107 6.75 7.71 -22.27
CA SER A 107 5.54 8.56 -22.19
C SER A 107 4.24 7.76 -22.16
N ASP A 108 4.31 6.43 -22.23
CA ASP A 108 3.16 5.53 -22.36
C ASP A 108 2.90 4.67 -21.11
N ARG A 109 3.59 5.00 -20.00
CA ARG A 109 3.45 4.28 -18.73
C ARG A 109 2.16 4.69 -18.04
N LEU A 110 1.47 3.70 -17.45
CA LEU A 110 0.28 3.94 -16.64
C LEU A 110 0.66 4.40 -15.24
N VAL A 111 -0.28 5.01 -14.52
CA VAL A 111 -0.10 5.35 -13.10
C VAL A 111 0.10 4.08 -12.27
N ASN A 112 1.03 4.15 -11.32
CA ASN A 112 1.16 3.11 -10.30
C ASN A 112 0.06 3.28 -9.25
N ASN A 113 -0.36 2.18 -8.64
CA ASN A 113 -1.45 2.19 -7.67
C ASN A 113 -1.04 1.45 -6.39
N VAL A 114 -1.69 1.84 -5.29
CA VAL A 114 -1.87 0.98 -4.13
C VAL A 114 -3.11 0.10 -4.37
N TYR A 115 -3.07 -1.12 -3.87
CA TYR A 115 -4.12 -2.12 -3.97
C TYR A 115 -4.39 -2.73 -2.58
N GLY A 116 -5.65 -3.00 -2.30
CA GLY A 116 -6.08 -3.89 -1.24
C GLY A 116 -6.92 -5.02 -1.84
N VAL A 117 -6.38 -6.25 -1.88
CA VAL A 117 -7.08 -7.44 -2.37
C VAL A 117 -7.69 -8.17 -1.19
N ILE A 118 -8.99 -8.47 -1.25
CA ILE A 118 -9.71 -9.14 -0.16
C ILE A 118 -9.65 -10.65 -0.36
N ASP A 119 -8.97 -11.36 0.54
CA ASP A 119 -8.98 -12.82 0.62
C ASP A 119 -10.00 -13.30 1.64
N ARG A 120 -11.02 -14.00 1.13
CA ARG A 120 -12.15 -14.55 1.89
C ARG A 120 -11.99 -16.03 2.24
N ASP A 121 -10.96 -16.68 1.72
CA ASP A 121 -10.85 -18.13 1.81
C ASP A 121 -10.15 -18.58 3.09
N PHE A 122 -9.31 -17.74 3.70
CA PHE A 122 -8.48 -18.09 4.86
C PHE A 122 -9.29 -18.66 6.05
N ILE A 123 -10.56 -18.27 6.19
CA ILE A 123 -11.46 -18.74 7.26
C ILE A 123 -12.06 -20.13 7.00
N LYS A 124 -11.90 -20.69 5.79
CA LYS A 124 -12.51 -21.97 5.42
C LYS A 124 -11.84 -23.10 6.18
N ARG A 125 -12.62 -23.86 6.96
CA ARG A 125 -12.08 -24.93 7.80
C ARG A 125 -11.46 -26.08 7.00
N ASP A 126 -11.93 -26.28 5.77
CA ASP A 126 -11.44 -27.27 4.82
C ASP A 126 -10.40 -26.69 3.86
N LEU A 127 -9.91 -25.47 4.09
CA LEU A 127 -8.97 -24.79 3.20
C LEU A 127 -7.72 -25.63 2.94
N ILE A 128 -7.13 -26.20 3.99
CA ILE A 128 -5.92 -27.02 3.90
C ILE A 128 -6.27 -28.51 3.73
N THR A 129 -7.22 -28.99 4.52
CA THR A 129 -7.52 -30.43 4.67
C THR A 129 -8.45 -31.00 3.61
N GLY A 130 -9.19 -30.16 2.89
CA GLY A 130 -10.20 -30.58 1.91
C GLY A 130 -9.97 -30.07 0.50
N THR A 131 -11.08 -29.86 -0.21
CA THR A 131 -11.17 -29.38 -1.59
C THR A 131 -12.22 -28.26 -1.65
N PRO A 132 -11.94 -27.11 -1.02
CA PRO A 132 -12.91 -26.02 -0.93
C PRO A 132 -13.18 -25.40 -2.30
N THR A 133 -14.39 -24.88 -2.50
CA THR A 133 -14.61 -23.89 -3.56
C THR A 133 -13.92 -22.60 -3.14
N LEU A 134 -12.96 -22.09 -3.92
CA LEU A 134 -12.29 -20.83 -3.64
C LEU A 134 -13.17 -19.63 -4.02
N SER A 135 -13.28 -18.66 -3.12
CA SER A 135 -14.04 -17.42 -3.30
C SER A 135 -13.16 -16.28 -3.78
N THR A 136 -11.84 -16.35 -3.56
CA THR A 136 -10.89 -15.32 -3.99
C THR A 136 -9.91 -15.92 -4.99
N GLN A 137 -10.23 -15.78 -6.28
CA GLN A 137 -9.36 -16.27 -7.34
C GLN A 137 -9.54 -15.41 -8.59
N ASN A 138 -8.44 -15.11 -9.28
CA ASN A 138 -8.41 -14.36 -10.53
C ASN A 138 -9.16 -13.01 -10.48
N VAL A 139 -9.14 -12.33 -9.34
CA VAL A 139 -9.64 -10.95 -9.20
C VAL A 139 -8.90 -10.04 -10.19
N ASN A 140 -9.63 -9.18 -10.89
CA ASN A 140 -9.07 -8.22 -11.83
C ASN A 140 -9.64 -6.81 -11.56
N LEU A 141 -9.15 -5.78 -12.27
CA LEU A 141 -9.56 -4.40 -12.01
C LEU A 141 -11.05 -4.11 -12.28
N GLN A 142 -11.75 -4.93 -13.08
CA GLN A 142 -13.21 -4.80 -13.28
C GLN A 142 -13.98 -5.09 -11.98
N THR A 143 -13.50 -6.07 -11.21
CA THR A 143 -14.10 -6.49 -9.94
C THR A 143 -13.51 -5.79 -8.72
N MET A 144 -12.58 -4.85 -8.91
CA MET A 144 -12.09 -3.97 -7.85
C MET A 144 -12.78 -2.61 -7.87
N GLN A 145 -12.79 -1.96 -6.72
CA GLN A 145 -13.27 -0.59 -6.58
C GLN A 145 -12.13 0.40 -6.81
N ILE A 146 -12.27 1.22 -7.85
CA ILE A 146 -11.40 2.39 -8.00
C ILE A 146 -11.85 3.49 -7.04
N ASN A 147 -10.89 4.17 -6.41
CA ASN A 147 -11.14 5.37 -5.59
C ASN A 147 -12.31 5.20 -4.60
N PRO A 148 -12.22 4.25 -3.65
CA PRO A 148 -13.29 3.99 -2.69
C PRO A 148 -13.68 5.20 -1.83
N GLN A 149 -12.81 6.22 -1.73
CA GLN A 149 -13.09 7.48 -1.06
C GLN A 149 -14.16 8.35 -1.74
N LEU A 150 -14.52 8.03 -2.99
CA LEU A 150 -15.58 8.72 -3.74
C LEU A 150 -16.95 8.01 -3.64
N LEU A 151 -17.01 6.88 -2.95
CA LEU A 151 -18.27 6.16 -2.77
C LEU A 151 -19.19 6.89 -1.79
N ALA A 152 -20.49 6.67 -1.96
CA ALA A 152 -21.53 7.16 -1.06
C ALA A 152 -22.25 5.99 -0.36
N GLY A 153 -22.92 6.28 0.75
CA GLY A 153 -23.67 5.29 1.52
C GLY A 153 -22.78 4.42 2.41
N ASN A 154 -23.26 3.21 2.75
CA ASN A 154 -22.54 2.26 3.58
C ASN A 154 -21.46 1.55 2.75
N ILE A 155 -20.20 1.96 2.95
CA ILE A 155 -19.07 1.48 2.17
C ILE A 155 -18.77 0.00 2.39
N PRO A 156 -18.80 -0.55 3.62
CA PRO A 156 -18.58 -1.98 3.85
C PRO A 156 -19.42 -2.90 2.96
N ASN A 157 -20.67 -2.55 2.67
CA ASN A 157 -21.59 -3.35 1.83
C ASN A 157 -21.11 -3.51 0.37
N VAL A 158 -20.20 -2.68 -0.10
CA VAL A 158 -19.59 -2.81 -1.44
C VAL A 158 -18.64 -4.01 -1.48
N PHE A 159 -17.98 -4.32 -0.36
CA PHE A 159 -16.89 -5.29 -0.28
C PHE A 159 -17.25 -6.57 0.46
N ILE A 160 -18.13 -6.47 1.47
CA ILE A 160 -18.46 -7.55 2.42
C ILE A 160 -19.98 -7.71 2.51
N GLY A 161 -20.43 -8.95 2.68
CA GLY A 161 -21.84 -9.32 2.78
C GLY A 161 -22.40 -9.94 1.50
N ALA A 162 -23.67 -10.37 1.55
CA ALA A 162 -24.32 -11.11 0.47
C ALA A 162 -24.46 -10.31 -0.84
N SER A 163 -24.51 -8.97 -0.74
CA SER A 163 -24.59 -8.05 -1.87
C SER A 163 -23.24 -7.45 -2.29
N ALA A 164 -22.12 -7.95 -1.74
CA ALA A 164 -20.80 -7.44 -2.09
C ALA A 164 -20.55 -7.56 -3.59
N THR A 165 -20.16 -6.45 -4.22
CA THR A 165 -19.92 -6.38 -5.67
C THR A 165 -18.44 -6.31 -6.02
N LYS A 166 -17.58 -6.06 -5.02
CA LYS A 166 -16.15 -5.81 -5.22
C LYS A 166 -15.27 -6.72 -4.37
N ASN A 167 -14.12 -7.08 -4.93
CA ASN A 167 -13.15 -8.00 -4.34
C ASN A 167 -11.93 -7.30 -3.73
N GLY A 168 -11.99 -5.99 -3.60
CA GLY A 168 -10.88 -5.17 -3.17
C GLY A 168 -10.96 -3.78 -3.79
N TRP A 169 -9.96 -2.96 -3.53
CA TRP A 169 -9.90 -1.57 -3.95
C TRP A 169 -8.52 -1.18 -4.44
N TYR A 170 -8.44 -0.10 -5.20
CA TYR A 170 -7.17 0.50 -5.59
C TYR A 170 -7.29 2.02 -5.74
N ARG A 171 -6.16 2.68 -5.52
CA ARG A 171 -6.00 4.14 -5.66
C ARG A 171 -4.66 4.41 -6.34
N SER A 172 -4.65 5.39 -7.23
CA SER A 172 -3.41 5.88 -7.84
C SER A 172 -2.49 6.46 -6.79
N LEU A 173 -1.18 6.21 -6.93
CA LEU A 173 -0.15 6.82 -6.09
C LEU A 173 0.06 8.30 -6.43
N SER A 174 -0.53 8.80 -7.52
CA SER A 174 -0.51 10.22 -7.89
C SER A 174 -1.87 10.89 -7.69
N SER A 175 -2.89 10.22 -7.14
CA SER A 175 -4.16 10.86 -6.79
C SER A 175 -4.22 11.33 -5.34
N ASN A 176 -4.88 12.46 -5.11
CA ASN A 176 -5.06 13.03 -3.76
C ASN A 176 -6.28 12.42 -3.03
N SER A 177 -6.57 12.92 -1.83
CA SER A 177 -7.73 12.50 -1.02
C SER A 177 -9.08 12.77 -1.72
N ALA A 178 -9.17 13.77 -2.59
CA ALA A 178 -10.37 14.02 -3.41
C ALA A 178 -10.46 13.12 -4.65
N GLY A 179 -9.55 12.15 -4.82
CA GLY A 179 -9.49 11.28 -6.00
C GLY A 179 -9.08 11.99 -7.29
N VAL A 180 -8.57 13.22 -7.21
CA VAL A 180 -8.08 13.98 -8.36
C VAL A 180 -6.70 13.47 -8.74
N GLU A 181 -6.59 12.99 -9.97
CA GLU A 181 -5.34 12.49 -10.54
C GLU A 181 -4.40 13.64 -10.92
N ARG A 182 -3.22 13.69 -10.29
CA ARG A 182 -2.26 14.78 -10.46
C ARG A 182 -1.42 14.66 -11.74
N THR A 183 -1.58 13.57 -12.50
CA THR A 183 -0.97 13.47 -13.83
C THR A 183 -1.72 14.26 -14.89
N THR A 184 -3.05 14.34 -14.79
CA THR A 184 -3.89 15.09 -15.77
C THR A 184 -3.62 16.58 -15.72
N SER A 185 -3.29 17.13 -14.55
CA SER A 185 -2.91 18.54 -14.39
C SER A 185 -1.47 18.83 -14.80
N GLY A 186 -0.70 17.83 -15.27
CA GLY A 186 0.72 17.96 -15.59
C GLY A 186 1.64 18.10 -14.38
N PHE A 187 1.11 17.98 -13.16
CA PHE A 187 1.92 18.12 -11.93
C PHE A 187 2.86 16.93 -11.74
N ARG A 188 2.46 15.74 -12.19
CA ARG A 188 3.30 14.53 -12.25
C ARG A 188 3.19 13.84 -13.59
N VAL A 189 4.24 13.12 -13.97
CA VAL A 189 4.20 12.21 -15.12
C VAL A 189 3.60 10.87 -14.71
N ALA A 190 2.77 10.27 -15.58
CA ALA A 190 2.24 8.94 -15.35
C ALA A 190 3.37 7.90 -15.23
N GLY A 191 3.22 6.97 -14.31
CA GLY A 191 4.27 6.00 -13.94
C GLY A 191 5.41 6.58 -13.10
N GLY A 192 5.45 7.89 -12.86
CA GLY A 192 6.50 8.58 -12.09
C GLY A 192 6.54 8.15 -10.63
N MET A 193 5.41 8.29 -9.93
CA MET A 193 5.24 7.85 -8.54
C MET A 193 5.38 6.33 -8.45
N LYS A 194 6.26 5.83 -7.59
CA LYS A 194 6.56 4.38 -7.46
C LYS A 194 6.59 3.99 -6.00
N ALA A 195 5.86 2.93 -5.64
CA ALA A 195 5.99 2.37 -4.30
C ALA A 195 7.41 1.84 -4.07
N PHE A 196 7.93 2.14 -2.88
CA PHE A 196 9.22 1.69 -2.39
C PHE A 196 9.05 1.12 -0.97
N GLU A 197 9.92 0.21 -0.53
CA GLU A 197 9.78 -0.66 0.66
C GLU A 197 8.43 -1.40 0.84
N GLU A 198 8.41 -2.33 1.80
CA GLU A 198 7.19 -3.01 2.24
C GLU A 198 6.16 -1.99 2.78
N PRO A 199 4.87 -2.09 2.41
CA PRO A 199 3.83 -1.33 3.08
C PRO A 199 3.78 -1.63 4.59
N ILE A 200 3.29 -0.68 5.38
CA ILE A 200 3.17 -0.86 6.85
C ILE A 200 1.71 -0.72 7.26
N ALA A 201 1.16 -1.76 7.88
CA ALA A 201 -0.15 -1.69 8.54
C ALA A 201 0.02 -1.21 9.97
N LEU A 202 -0.58 -0.07 10.31
CA LEU A 202 -0.47 0.53 11.63
C LEU A 202 -1.73 1.29 12.03
N THR A 203 -2.31 0.91 13.17
CA THR A 203 -3.48 1.57 13.78
C THR A 203 -4.61 1.82 12.78
N GLY A 204 -5.02 0.78 12.05
CA GLY A 204 -6.07 0.88 11.04
C GLY A 204 -5.69 1.63 9.76
N ASN A 205 -4.40 1.91 9.54
CA ASN A 205 -3.90 2.53 8.31
C ASN A 205 -2.93 1.61 7.59
N LEU A 206 -2.92 1.69 6.26
CA LEU A 206 -1.89 1.18 5.39
C LEU A 206 -1.01 2.35 4.96
N ILE A 207 0.28 2.26 5.25
CA ILE A 207 1.27 3.30 4.97
C ILE A 207 2.12 2.82 3.81
N ILE A 208 2.15 3.59 2.73
CA ILE A 208 2.92 3.30 1.52
C ILE A 208 4.06 4.30 1.40
N PRO A 209 5.33 3.86 1.39
CA PRO A 209 6.45 4.69 1.00
C PRO A 209 6.43 4.83 -0.53
N VAL A 210 6.52 6.07 -1.02
CA VAL A 210 6.41 6.37 -2.44
C VAL A 210 7.57 7.26 -2.86
N TYR A 211 8.39 6.74 -3.75
CA TYR A 211 9.40 7.50 -4.46
C TYR A 211 8.75 8.34 -5.56
N ASP A 212 9.10 9.62 -5.60
CA ASP A 212 8.67 10.62 -6.56
C ASP A 212 9.89 11.21 -7.28
N PRO A 213 10.16 10.84 -8.54
CA PRO A 213 11.31 11.34 -9.29
C PRO A 213 11.17 12.82 -9.68
N GLN A 214 9.98 13.41 -9.54
CA GLN A 214 9.70 14.84 -9.75
C GLN A 214 9.36 15.54 -8.43
N GLY A 215 9.80 14.97 -7.31
CA GLY A 215 9.62 15.54 -5.97
C GLY A 215 10.06 16.99 -5.87
N THR A 216 9.24 17.80 -5.21
CA THR A 216 9.48 19.24 -5.00
C THR A 216 9.38 19.64 -3.54
N GLY A 217 9.23 18.67 -2.62
CA GLY A 217 9.23 18.90 -1.17
C GLY A 217 10.61 19.26 -0.64
N ILE A 218 11.68 18.79 -1.29
CA ILE A 218 13.08 19.09 -0.92
C ILE A 218 13.70 20.03 -1.96
N ALA A 219 14.48 21.00 -1.47
CA ALA A 219 15.19 21.94 -2.32
C ALA A 219 16.15 21.20 -3.28
N PRO A 220 16.15 21.53 -4.59
CA PRO A 220 16.98 20.85 -5.55
C PRO A 220 18.46 21.10 -5.27
N GLN A 221 19.25 20.02 -5.29
CA GLN A 221 20.71 20.12 -5.22
C GLN A 221 21.30 20.66 -6.52
N ASN A 222 22.50 21.26 -6.45
CA ASN A 222 23.20 21.81 -7.61
C ASN A 222 23.31 20.74 -8.72
N PRO A 223 22.80 21.00 -9.94
CA PRO A 223 22.76 20.00 -11.00
C PRO A 223 24.14 19.60 -11.52
N CYS A 224 25.17 20.42 -11.30
CA CYS A 224 26.56 20.15 -11.69
C CYS A 224 27.30 19.24 -10.69
N LEU A 225 26.69 18.93 -9.54
CA LEU A 225 27.26 18.02 -8.55
C LEU A 225 26.55 16.65 -8.63
N PRO A 226 27.24 15.56 -8.22
CA PRO A 226 26.58 14.28 -7.99
C PRO A 226 25.40 14.48 -7.04
N ARG A 227 24.20 14.06 -7.46
CA ARG A 227 22.96 14.23 -6.69
C ARG A 227 22.09 12.99 -6.78
N VAL A 228 21.25 12.82 -5.78
CA VAL A 228 20.15 11.86 -5.85
C VAL A 228 18.92 12.58 -6.41
N VAL A 229 18.28 11.99 -7.42
CA VAL A 229 17.11 12.58 -8.08
C VAL A 229 15.83 12.11 -7.38
N GLY A 230 14.88 13.03 -7.23
CA GLY A 230 13.58 12.77 -6.62
C GLY A 230 13.60 12.77 -5.09
N GLU A 231 12.49 12.35 -4.50
CA GLU A 231 12.31 12.28 -3.06
C GLU A 231 11.38 11.13 -2.68
N THR A 232 11.44 10.70 -1.43
CA THR A 232 10.51 9.71 -0.87
C THR A 232 9.48 10.41 -0.01
N ASN A 233 8.22 10.05 -0.22
CA ASN A 233 7.08 10.57 0.51
C ASN A 233 6.32 9.42 1.16
N ARG A 234 5.62 9.72 2.25
CA ARG A 234 4.67 8.79 2.84
C ARG A 234 3.27 9.05 2.29
N GLN A 235 2.58 8.00 1.86
CA GLN A 235 1.14 8.02 1.62
C GLN A 235 0.42 7.14 2.64
N ARG A 236 -0.81 7.51 2.99
CA ARG A 236 -1.65 6.81 3.96
C ARG A 236 -2.96 6.42 3.31
N TYR A 237 -3.48 5.25 3.65
CA TYR A 237 -4.82 4.79 3.29
C TYR A 237 -5.47 4.11 4.49
N CYS A 238 -6.77 4.25 4.66
CA CYS A 238 -7.46 3.62 5.78
C CYS A 238 -7.82 2.17 5.46
N LEU A 239 -7.50 1.26 6.39
CA LEU A 239 -7.86 -0.15 6.31
C LEU A 239 -9.30 -0.36 6.82
N PRO A 240 -10.00 -1.39 6.34
CA PRO A 240 -9.61 -2.29 5.25
C PRO A 240 -10.00 -1.80 3.85
N PHE A 241 -10.83 -0.76 3.74
CA PHE A 241 -11.54 -0.43 2.50
C PHE A 241 -10.87 0.64 1.63
N GLY A 242 -9.68 1.13 2.00
CA GLY A 242 -8.94 2.16 1.25
C GLY A 242 -9.49 3.57 1.43
N VAL A 243 -10.42 3.74 2.37
CA VAL A 243 -11.14 4.97 2.71
C VAL A 243 -11.42 4.99 4.20
N CYS A 244 -11.30 6.16 4.81
CA CYS A 244 -11.59 6.34 6.23
C CYS A 244 -13.09 6.44 6.44
N LEU A 245 -13.62 5.68 7.41
CA LEU A 245 -15.06 5.59 7.66
C LEU A 245 -15.49 6.27 8.95
N THR A 246 -16.74 6.71 8.98
CA THR A 246 -17.45 7.07 10.22
C THR A 246 -17.90 5.79 10.92
N THR A 247 -18.41 5.92 12.15
CA THR A 247 -18.99 4.79 12.88
C THR A 247 -20.21 4.17 12.20
N THR A 248 -20.88 4.90 11.30
CA THR A 248 -22.02 4.41 10.51
C THR A 248 -21.61 3.75 9.19
N GLY A 249 -20.31 3.68 8.90
CA GLY A 249 -19.76 3.05 7.69
C GLY A 249 -19.81 3.93 6.44
N THR A 250 -20.13 5.22 6.57
CA THR A 250 -20.01 6.21 5.48
C THR A 250 -18.61 6.81 5.43
N VAL A 251 -18.24 7.49 4.35
CA VAL A 251 -16.94 8.17 4.24
C VAL A 251 -16.81 9.25 5.30
N ASN A 252 -15.70 9.22 6.04
CA ASN A 252 -15.28 10.27 6.96
C ASN A 252 -14.30 11.19 6.22
N THR A 253 -14.83 12.25 5.61
CA THR A 253 -14.05 13.18 4.77
C THR A 253 -12.92 13.88 5.54
N ALA A 254 -13.13 14.20 6.81
CA ALA A 254 -12.10 14.82 7.65
C ALA A 254 -10.92 13.86 7.90
N ALA A 255 -11.21 12.60 8.22
CA ALA A 255 -10.17 11.59 8.41
C ALA A 255 -9.50 11.19 7.07
N ASP A 256 -10.25 11.18 5.97
CA ASP A 256 -9.73 10.80 4.66
C ASP A 256 -8.89 11.90 3.99
N ALA A 257 -8.99 13.15 4.47
CA ALA A 257 -8.27 14.31 3.91
C ALA A 257 -6.74 14.11 3.81
N ASP A 258 -6.16 13.35 4.75
CA ASP A 258 -4.72 13.03 4.81
C ASP A 258 -4.35 11.72 4.07
N THR A 259 -5.23 11.19 3.22
CA THR A 259 -4.97 9.97 2.42
C THR A 259 -4.47 10.26 1.00
N GLY A 260 -3.78 9.30 0.40
CA GLY A 260 -3.22 9.43 -0.95
C GLY A 260 -2.06 10.44 -1.03
N PHE A 261 -1.90 11.05 -2.21
CA PHE A 261 -0.82 11.99 -2.47
C PHE A 261 -1.12 13.38 -1.90
N GLN A 262 -0.27 13.84 -0.99
CA GLN A 262 -0.45 15.07 -0.21
C GLN A 262 0.53 16.16 -0.64
N THR A 263 0.00 17.34 -0.92
CA THR A 263 0.76 18.53 -1.33
C THR A 263 0.36 19.75 -0.49
N LYS A 264 1.20 20.78 -0.51
CA LYS A 264 0.99 22.07 0.14
C LYS A 264 1.47 23.20 -0.76
N THR A 265 0.99 24.40 -0.49
CA THR A 265 1.38 25.65 -1.19
C THR A 265 2.14 26.63 -0.30
N THR A 266 2.28 26.31 0.99
CA THR A 266 3.01 27.11 1.97
C THR A 266 4.25 26.36 2.44
N GLY A 267 5.32 27.10 2.76
CA GLY A 267 6.58 26.49 3.23
C GLY A 267 7.28 25.61 2.19
N CYS A 268 7.03 25.84 0.90
CA CYS A 268 7.72 25.16 -0.18
C CYS A 268 9.11 25.74 -0.44
N PRO A 269 10.02 24.97 -1.07
CA PRO A 269 11.31 25.50 -1.52
C PRO A 269 11.15 26.75 -2.39
N ALA A 270 12.18 27.60 -2.41
CA ALA A 270 12.15 28.86 -3.16
C ALA A 270 11.82 28.63 -4.66
N GLY A 271 10.86 29.40 -5.18
CA GLY A 271 10.41 29.30 -6.57
C GLY A 271 9.41 28.16 -6.85
N VAL A 272 9.00 27.39 -5.84
CA VAL A 272 8.01 26.31 -5.96
C VAL A 272 6.67 26.77 -5.38
N SER A 273 5.63 26.82 -6.21
CA SER A 273 4.27 27.23 -5.79
C SER A 273 3.48 26.11 -5.10
N GLU A 274 3.78 24.86 -5.43
CA GLU A 274 3.18 23.67 -4.83
C GLU A 274 4.23 22.55 -4.69
N CYS A 275 4.33 21.99 -3.49
CA CYS A 275 5.30 20.97 -3.13
C CYS A 275 4.68 19.85 -2.32
N ASN A 276 5.41 18.74 -2.19
CA ASN A 276 4.96 17.59 -1.41
C ASN A 276 4.93 17.94 0.08
N ASP A 277 3.88 17.50 0.78
CA ASP A 277 3.73 17.79 2.21
C ASP A 277 4.37 16.71 3.10
N LYS A 278 4.26 15.44 2.69
CA LYS A 278 4.67 14.27 3.51
C LYS A 278 6.02 13.69 3.10
N THR A 279 6.98 14.55 2.78
CA THR A 279 8.33 14.14 2.36
C THR A 279 9.13 13.61 3.55
N LEU A 280 9.81 12.48 3.35
CA LEU A 280 10.65 11.81 4.35
C LEU A 280 12.15 12.00 4.09
N GLY A 281 12.53 12.24 2.83
CA GLY A 281 13.93 12.41 2.46
C GLY A 281 14.18 12.46 0.95
N GLY A 282 15.36 12.95 0.58
CA GLY A 282 15.79 13.06 -0.82
C GLY A 282 16.17 11.70 -1.38
N GLY A 283 15.76 11.42 -2.61
CA GLY A 283 15.97 10.15 -3.27
C GLY A 283 15.08 9.02 -2.77
N ILE A 284 15.61 7.80 -2.85
CA ILE A 284 14.98 6.58 -2.36
C ILE A 284 15.44 6.35 -0.93
N VAL A 285 14.48 6.39 0.01
CA VAL A 285 14.76 6.35 1.45
C VAL A 285 13.92 5.26 2.09
N GLY A 286 14.57 4.37 2.85
CA GLY A 286 13.87 3.39 3.68
C GLY A 286 13.12 4.08 4.82
N ILE A 287 12.01 3.49 5.25
CA ILE A 287 11.19 4.05 6.32
C ILE A 287 11.20 3.15 7.54
N THR A 288 11.14 3.75 8.73
CA THR A 288 11.03 3.00 9.98
C THR A 288 10.17 3.76 10.98
N PRO A 289 9.40 3.08 11.85
CA PRO A 289 8.96 3.67 13.10
C PRO A 289 10.18 4.15 13.89
N ALA A 290 10.17 5.42 14.29
CA ALA A 290 11.21 6.03 15.11
C ALA A 290 10.56 6.85 16.24
N PRO A 291 11.11 6.82 17.46
CA PRO A 291 10.61 7.63 18.56
C PRO A 291 10.73 9.12 18.21
N ILE A 292 9.73 9.92 18.59
CA ILE A 292 9.73 11.37 18.35
C ILE A 292 10.63 12.09 19.37
N GLU A 293 10.80 11.50 20.54
CA GLU A 293 11.61 12.01 21.65
C GLU A 293 12.44 10.88 22.26
N ASP A 294 13.56 11.22 22.89
CA ASP A 294 14.40 10.23 23.58
C ASP A 294 13.62 9.52 24.68
N SER A 295 13.74 8.18 24.73
CA SER A 295 13.11 7.38 25.78
C SER A 295 13.76 7.68 27.13
N THR A 296 12.98 8.17 28.10
CA THR A 296 13.38 8.22 29.51
C THR A 296 12.93 6.95 30.24
N SER A 297 13.59 6.60 31.36
CA SER A 297 13.28 5.39 32.13
C SER A 297 11.79 5.29 32.48
N GLY A 298 11.12 4.25 31.96
CA GLY A 298 9.70 4.00 32.22
C GLY A 298 8.72 4.75 31.31
N SER A 299 9.21 5.53 30.34
CA SER A 299 8.36 6.14 29.30
C SER A 299 8.30 5.28 28.05
N CYS A 300 7.15 5.32 27.36
CA CYS A 300 7.05 4.89 25.98
C CYS A 300 6.78 6.13 25.13
N PRO A 301 7.80 6.69 24.44
CA PRO A 301 7.60 7.87 23.63
C PRO A 301 6.73 7.52 22.42
N ASP A 302 5.92 8.50 22.01
CA ASP A 302 5.21 8.44 20.74
C ASP A 302 6.22 8.29 19.59
N PHE A 303 5.79 7.67 18.50
CA PHE A 303 6.65 7.44 17.36
C PHE A 303 6.07 8.02 16.08
N THR A 304 6.95 8.24 15.12
CA THR A 304 6.65 8.71 13.76
C THR A 304 7.19 7.71 12.74
N ILE A 305 6.71 7.79 11.51
CA ILE A 305 7.36 7.10 10.39
C ILE A 305 8.44 8.04 9.87
N ALA A 306 9.70 7.70 10.14
CA ALA A 306 10.86 8.51 9.79
C ALA A 306 11.57 7.98 8.54
N GLY A 307 12.06 8.92 7.74
CA GLY A 307 13.15 8.70 6.80
C GLY A 307 14.45 9.34 7.31
N ASN A 308 15.37 9.62 6.40
CA ASN A 308 16.67 10.20 6.74
C ASN A 308 16.64 11.71 7.03
N SER A 309 15.58 12.41 6.63
CA SER A 309 15.51 13.89 6.69
C SER A 309 14.34 14.38 7.54
N ALA A 310 13.24 13.63 7.61
CA ALA A 310 12.03 14.01 8.35
C ALA A 310 11.21 12.80 8.78
N GLY A 311 10.28 13.03 9.72
CA GLY A 311 9.22 12.10 10.10
C GLY A 311 7.84 12.58 9.69
N SER A 312 6.91 11.65 9.43
CA SER A 312 5.53 11.95 9.06
C SER A 312 4.51 11.11 9.84
N GLY A 313 3.57 11.80 10.47
CA GLY A 313 2.55 11.23 11.34
C GLY A 313 3.03 11.08 12.79
N ARG A 314 2.09 10.87 13.70
CA ARG A 314 2.35 10.64 15.11
C ARG A 314 1.45 9.51 15.59
N TRP A 315 2.04 8.49 16.19
CA TRP A 315 1.33 7.37 16.79
C TRP A 315 1.63 7.38 18.28
N GLN A 316 0.55 7.46 19.05
CA GLN A 316 0.67 7.46 20.49
C GLN A 316 1.15 6.10 20.97
N CYS A 317 2.21 6.08 21.78
CA CYS A 317 2.53 4.85 22.49
C CYS A 317 1.65 4.73 23.74
N ILE A 318 0.88 3.64 23.81
CA ILE A 318 0.05 3.34 24.97
C ILE A 318 0.67 2.11 25.66
N PRO A 319 1.39 2.28 26.78
CA PRO A 319 1.95 1.16 27.51
C PRO A 319 0.81 0.29 28.01
N THR A 320 0.70 -0.91 27.46
CA THR A 320 -0.34 -1.88 27.83
C THR A 320 0.33 -3.02 28.56
N ILE A 321 -0.04 -3.23 29.82
CA ILE A 321 0.35 -4.43 30.55
C ILE A 321 -0.45 -5.59 29.94
N ASN A 322 0.22 -6.49 29.24
CA ASN A 322 -0.41 -7.71 28.76
C ASN A 322 -0.17 -8.81 29.81
N PRO A 323 -1.16 -9.12 30.68
CA PRO A 323 -0.99 -10.12 31.73
C PRO A 323 -0.70 -11.48 31.09
N THR A 324 0.51 -12.00 31.33
CA THR A 324 0.95 -13.28 30.78
C THR A 324 0.46 -14.46 31.61
N ARG A 325 -0.06 -14.20 32.81
CA ARG A 325 -0.57 -15.23 33.73
C ARG A 325 -2.09 -15.17 33.84
N TRP A 326 -2.72 -16.34 33.89
CA TRP A 326 -4.18 -16.48 33.88
C TRP A 326 -4.86 -15.79 35.08
N TYR A 327 -4.19 -15.67 36.22
CA TYR A 327 -4.71 -15.02 37.43
C TYR A 327 -4.52 -13.49 37.47
N GLU A 328 -3.74 -12.92 36.54
CA GLU A 328 -3.56 -11.46 36.40
C GLU A 328 -4.68 -10.83 35.56
N LYS A 329 -5.53 -11.64 34.91
CA LYS A 329 -6.65 -11.20 34.06
C LYS A 329 -7.87 -10.66 34.84
N TRP A 330 -7.86 -10.70 36.17
CA TRP A 330 -9.00 -10.30 37.01
C TRP A 330 -8.59 -9.28 38.08
N LYS A 331 -8.59 -7.99 37.70
CA LYS A 331 -8.98 -6.90 38.60
C LYS A 331 -9.78 -5.87 37.80
N LYS A 332 -11.08 -5.78 38.10
CA LYS A 332 -11.89 -4.59 37.87
C LYS A 332 -11.68 -3.64 39.04
#